data_AF-A0A3P0X7D9-F1
#
_entry.id   AF-A0A3P0X7D9-F1
#
_cell.length_a   1.000
_cell.length_b   1.000
_cell.length_c   1.000
_cell.angle_alpha   90.00
_cell.angle_beta   90.00
_cell.angle_gamma   90.00
#
_symmetry.space_group_name_H-M   'P 1'
#
loop_
_entity.id
_entity.type
_entity.pdbx_description
1 polymer ?
#
loop_
_entity_poly.entity_id
_entity_poly.type
_entity_poly.pdbx_seq_one_letter_code
_entity_poly.pdbx_strand_id
1 'polypeptide(L)'
;MRKLTACFALTVLCALGVVRAASAQQPRADTVLLHGKIFTGAASQPYVEALAIRGDRIVASGDAHAIAAWVGPHTTTIDLHGRTVIPGINDAHHHFQLGPPEVDVDLGTVEPTWAQVQAGITAAVAKNPHGSLIAATIGFKTFADPSIDRAALDKLAPNTPVELETFTGHAMILNSAALRFYRVAENVANPFGGRFERDSKGRLNGTVREYALLNIERAAADRVPQTPPSHSSVSSSTTRRSTASPPSRSCPTRWHRHAPWPCSAACPPPCASASCACPAPLPPGATLPKAMASPCTPRRCLLSPAPSGLPMALASKERSRPEAPGRSRRTRRSTPS
;
A
#
# COMPACT_ATOMS: atom_id res chain seq x y z
N MET A 1 -38.69 72.74 -15.05
CA MET A 1 -37.53 72.20 -15.80
C MET A 1 -36.25 72.07 -14.96
N ARG A 2 -35.87 73.03 -14.10
CA ARG A 2 -34.63 72.94 -13.28
C ARG A 2 -34.64 71.96 -12.09
N LYS A 3 -35.81 71.54 -11.60
CA LYS A 3 -35.93 70.61 -10.45
C LYS A 3 -35.92 69.12 -10.85
N LEU A 4 -36.26 68.78 -12.11
CA LEU A 4 -36.28 67.40 -12.58
C LEU A 4 -34.88 66.88 -12.99
N THR A 5 -33.98 67.76 -13.45
CA THR A 5 -32.60 67.39 -13.82
C THR A 5 -31.72 67.08 -12.61
N ALA A 6 -32.01 67.64 -11.43
CA ALA A 6 -31.25 67.39 -10.21
C ALA A 6 -31.51 66.00 -9.59
N CYS A 7 -32.74 65.49 -9.68
CA CYS A 7 -33.09 64.15 -9.19
C CYS A 7 -32.48 63.04 -10.05
N PHE A 8 -32.39 63.23 -11.38
CA PHE A 8 -31.84 62.23 -12.29
C PHE A 8 -30.32 62.06 -12.13
N ALA A 9 -29.59 63.17 -11.88
CA ALA A 9 -28.16 63.14 -11.62
C ALA A 9 -27.81 62.44 -10.29
N LEU A 10 -28.67 62.56 -9.27
CA LEU A 10 -28.45 61.94 -7.95
C LEU A 10 -28.72 60.43 -7.97
N THR A 11 -29.70 59.96 -8.75
CA THR A 11 -29.97 58.52 -8.94
C THR A 11 -28.88 57.80 -9.74
N VAL A 12 -28.26 58.45 -10.72
CA VAL A 12 -27.15 57.87 -11.48
C VAL A 12 -25.88 57.76 -10.62
N LEU A 13 -25.63 58.73 -9.73
CA LEU A 13 -24.49 58.69 -8.80
C LEU A 13 -24.63 57.59 -7.72
N CYS A 14 -25.86 57.34 -7.22
CA CYS A 14 -26.12 56.22 -6.31
C CYS A 14 -26.04 54.86 -7.00
N ALA A 15 -26.48 54.74 -8.25
CA ALA A 15 -26.36 53.48 -9.01
C ALA A 15 -24.90 53.13 -9.34
N LEU A 16 -24.03 54.11 -9.54
CA LEU A 16 -22.58 53.90 -9.73
C LEU A 16 -21.83 53.58 -8.42
N GLY A 17 -22.36 53.98 -7.26
CA GLY A 17 -21.77 53.69 -5.94
C GLY A 17 -22.02 52.25 -5.47
N VAL A 18 -23.15 51.63 -5.85
CA VAL A 18 -23.53 50.28 -5.40
C VAL A 18 -22.84 49.18 -6.22
N VAL A 19 -22.44 49.45 -7.47
CA VAL A 19 -21.74 48.46 -8.31
C VAL A 19 -20.27 48.24 -7.90
N ARG A 20 -19.70 49.12 -7.06
CA ARG A 20 -18.30 49.01 -6.59
C ARG A 20 -18.09 48.15 -5.33
N ALA A 21 -19.13 47.80 -4.60
CA ALA A 21 -19.01 47.08 -3.33
C ALA A 21 -19.25 45.56 -3.43
N ALA A 22 -19.58 45.06 -4.62
CA ALA A 22 -19.66 43.63 -4.90
C ALA A 22 -18.44 43.16 -5.69
N SER A 23 -17.23 43.61 -5.32
CA SER A 23 -16.07 42.74 -5.54
C SER A 23 -16.30 41.52 -4.66
N ALA A 24 -16.90 40.48 -5.23
CA ALA A 24 -17.01 39.17 -4.60
C ALA A 24 -15.65 38.87 -3.97
N GLN A 25 -15.60 38.87 -2.64
CA GLN A 25 -14.39 38.61 -1.88
C GLN A 25 -13.87 37.27 -2.37
N GLN A 26 -12.82 37.27 -3.20
CA GLN A 26 -12.31 36.04 -3.79
C GLN A 26 -12.06 35.07 -2.64
N PRO A 27 -12.71 33.90 -2.62
CA PRO A 27 -12.71 33.08 -1.43
C PRO A 27 -11.28 32.63 -1.15
N ARG A 28 -10.74 33.08 -0.01
CA ARG A 28 -9.34 32.92 0.39
C ARG A 28 -9.01 31.45 0.66
N ALA A 29 -7.73 31.14 0.62
CA ALA A 29 -7.23 29.81 0.97
C ALA A 29 -7.10 29.66 2.49
N ASP A 30 -7.26 28.44 2.98
CA ASP A 30 -6.97 28.10 4.38
C ASP A 30 -5.47 27.92 4.57
N THR A 31 -4.80 27.32 3.59
CA THR A 31 -3.35 27.12 3.57
C THR A 31 -2.76 27.50 2.22
N VAL A 32 -1.62 28.16 2.23
CA VAL A 32 -0.81 28.44 1.05
C VAL A 32 0.60 27.91 1.25
N LEU A 33 1.10 27.16 0.27
CA LEU A 33 2.49 26.73 0.19
C LEU A 33 3.22 27.63 -0.81
N LEU A 34 4.34 28.22 -0.41
CA LEU A 34 5.14 29.13 -1.26
C LEU A 34 6.58 28.63 -1.43
N HIS A 35 7.23 29.12 -2.49
CA HIS A 35 8.67 28.92 -2.76
C HIS A 35 9.10 27.45 -2.78
N GLY A 36 8.26 26.56 -3.32
CA GLY A 36 8.54 25.14 -3.45
C GLY A 36 8.91 24.71 -4.87
N LYS A 37 9.31 23.45 -5.00
CA LYS A 37 9.29 22.72 -6.28
C LYS A 37 8.14 21.73 -6.25
N ILE A 38 6.96 22.15 -6.69
CA ILE A 38 5.73 21.38 -6.48
C ILE A 38 5.38 20.63 -7.75
N PHE A 39 5.41 19.29 -7.71
CA PHE A 39 5.00 18.46 -8.84
C PHE A 39 3.47 18.32 -8.88
N THR A 40 2.85 18.70 -9.99
CA THR A 40 1.39 18.67 -10.17
C THR A 40 0.92 17.41 -10.91
N GLY A 41 1.81 16.73 -11.64
CA GLY A 41 1.44 15.66 -12.57
C GLY A 41 0.72 16.12 -13.84
N ALA A 42 0.44 17.42 -14.01
CA ALA A 42 -0.22 17.95 -15.20
C ALA A 42 0.79 18.10 -16.35
N ALA A 43 0.48 17.54 -17.53
CA ALA A 43 1.40 17.56 -18.67
C ALA A 43 1.77 18.98 -19.15
N SER A 44 0.82 19.93 -19.09
CA SER A 44 1.02 21.32 -19.51
C SER A 44 1.86 22.13 -18.53
N GLN A 45 1.87 21.76 -17.25
CA GLN A 45 2.62 22.45 -16.21
C GLN A 45 3.01 21.47 -15.10
N PRO A 46 4.04 20.62 -15.33
CA PRO A 46 4.38 19.54 -14.40
C PRO A 46 4.89 20.04 -13.05
N TYR A 47 5.41 21.26 -13.01
CA TYR A 47 5.91 21.91 -11.80
C TYR A 47 5.35 23.32 -11.62
N VAL A 48 5.10 23.67 -10.37
CA VAL A 48 4.72 25.03 -9.93
C VAL A 48 5.51 25.42 -8.68
N GLU A 49 5.50 26.69 -8.31
CA GLU A 49 6.24 27.21 -7.15
C GLU A 49 5.37 27.33 -5.90
N ALA A 50 4.04 27.41 -6.08
CA ALA A 50 3.10 27.63 -5.02
C ALA A 50 1.75 26.93 -5.23
N LEU A 51 1.06 26.64 -4.12
CA LEU A 51 -0.27 26.04 -4.06
C LEU A 51 -1.16 26.76 -3.05
N ALA A 52 -2.43 26.92 -3.39
CA ALA A 52 -3.49 27.35 -2.48
C ALA A 52 -4.45 26.19 -2.20
N ILE A 53 -4.72 25.96 -0.91
CA ILE A 53 -5.54 24.85 -0.42
C ILE A 53 -6.69 25.43 0.41
N ARG A 54 -7.91 24.94 0.17
CA ARG A 54 -9.10 25.25 0.95
C ARG A 54 -9.84 23.95 1.28
N GLY A 55 -10.04 23.67 2.56
CA GLY A 55 -10.52 22.38 3.05
C GLY A 55 -9.68 21.23 2.52
N ASP A 56 -10.32 20.32 1.78
CA ASP A 56 -9.72 19.13 1.18
C ASP A 56 -9.42 19.27 -0.32
N ARG A 57 -9.32 20.52 -0.83
CA ARG A 57 -9.12 20.82 -2.26
C ARG A 57 -8.00 21.81 -2.49
N ILE A 58 -7.22 21.56 -3.53
CA ILE A 58 -6.34 22.56 -4.14
C ILE A 58 -7.22 23.49 -4.98
N VAL A 59 -7.21 24.78 -4.66
CA VAL A 59 -8.04 25.80 -5.34
C VAL A 59 -7.25 26.65 -6.34
N ALA A 60 -5.92 26.68 -6.23
CA ALA A 60 -5.03 27.27 -7.23
C ALA A 60 -3.61 26.70 -7.13
N SER A 61 -2.89 26.77 -8.25
CA SER A 61 -1.49 26.37 -8.40
C SER A 61 -0.78 27.29 -9.39
N GLY A 62 0.47 27.66 -9.15
CA GLY A 62 1.20 28.54 -10.07
C GLY A 62 2.51 29.07 -9.50
N ASP A 63 2.97 30.19 -10.03
CA ASP A 63 4.07 30.94 -9.43
C ASP A 63 3.66 31.57 -8.08
N ALA A 64 4.65 31.97 -7.27
CA ALA A 64 4.40 32.53 -5.95
C ALA A 64 3.56 33.83 -6.01
N HIS A 65 3.69 34.62 -7.07
CA HIS A 65 2.99 35.90 -7.23
C HIS A 65 1.49 35.70 -7.48
N ALA A 66 1.12 34.77 -8.37
CA ALA A 66 -0.27 34.43 -8.67
C ALA A 66 -0.98 33.84 -7.45
N ILE A 67 -0.26 33.07 -6.61
CA ILE A 67 -0.81 32.46 -5.41
C ILE A 67 -0.92 33.45 -4.23
N ALA A 68 -0.10 34.51 -4.21
CA ALA A 68 -0.18 35.54 -3.16
C ALA A 68 -1.58 36.18 -3.03
N ALA A 69 -2.35 36.26 -4.13
CA ALA A 69 -3.72 36.78 -4.13
C ALA A 69 -4.72 35.94 -3.30
N TRP A 70 -4.38 34.67 -3.03
CA TRP A 70 -5.19 33.75 -2.23
C TRP A 70 -4.96 33.88 -0.71
N VAL A 71 -3.93 34.63 -0.31
CA VAL A 71 -3.60 34.88 1.10
C VAL A 71 -4.57 35.91 1.68
N GLY A 72 -5.23 35.52 2.77
CA GLY A 72 -6.11 36.36 3.58
C GLY A 72 -5.66 36.42 5.04
N PRO A 73 -6.37 37.18 5.89
CA PRO A 73 -6.01 37.38 7.30
C PRO A 73 -6.02 36.10 8.14
N HIS A 74 -6.67 35.04 7.67
CA HIS A 74 -6.75 33.74 8.34
C HIS A 74 -6.01 32.62 7.59
N THR A 75 -5.29 32.94 6.51
CA THR A 75 -4.57 31.95 5.71
C THR A 75 -3.27 31.56 6.40
N THR A 76 -3.06 30.26 6.61
CA THR A 76 -1.77 29.74 7.04
C THR A 76 -0.81 29.74 5.85
N THR A 77 0.28 30.49 5.93
CA THR A 77 1.31 30.52 4.90
C THR A 77 2.52 29.68 5.31
N ILE A 78 2.92 28.75 4.44
CA ILE A 78 4.06 27.85 4.66
C ILE A 78 5.09 28.11 3.57
N ASP A 79 6.24 28.65 3.95
CA ASP A 79 7.40 28.76 3.07
C ASP A 79 8.12 27.40 3.00
N LEU A 80 8.23 26.85 1.80
CA LEU A 80 8.86 25.55 1.56
C LEU A 80 10.38 25.65 1.45
N HIS A 81 10.95 26.85 1.31
CA HIS A 81 12.38 27.08 1.17
C HIS A 81 13.05 26.17 0.12
N GLY A 82 12.42 26.04 -1.05
CA GLY A 82 12.87 25.22 -2.17
C GLY A 82 12.61 23.71 -2.03
N ARG A 83 11.91 23.25 -0.97
CA ARG A 83 11.56 21.83 -0.82
C ARG A 83 10.58 21.38 -1.90
N THR A 84 10.64 20.09 -2.20
CA THR A 84 9.75 19.44 -3.17
C THR A 84 8.44 19.01 -2.51
N VAL A 85 7.32 19.28 -3.18
CA VAL A 85 6.01 18.72 -2.84
C VAL A 85 5.60 17.78 -3.96
N ILE A 86 5.09 16.60 -3.60
CA ILE A 86 4.53 15.62 -4.52
C ILE A 86 3.10 15.29 -4.09
N PRO A 87 2.25 14.78 -4.99
CA PRO A 87 0.99 14.17 -4.59
C PRO A 87 1.23 13.09 -3.54
N GLY A 88 0.31 12.94 -2.59
CA GLY A 88 0.33 11.81 -1.66
C GLY A 88 0.38 10.50 -2.43
N ILE A 89 1.20 9.56 -1.96
CA ILE A 89 1.32 8.24 -2.60
C ILE A 89 -0.03 7.54 -2.46
N ASN A 90 -0.61 7.17 -3.60
CA ASN A 90 -1.81 6.35 -3.66
C ASN A 90 -1.40 4.93 -3.98
N ASP A 91 -1.53 4.04 -3.00
CA ASP A 91 -1.41 2.60 -3.22
C ASP A 91 -2.80 2.03 -3.57
N ALA A 92 -3.00 1.76 -4.86
CA ALA A 92 -4.27 1.27 -5.39
C ALA A 92 -4.54 -0.19 -5.01
N HIS A 93 -3.53 -0.94 -4.54
CA HIS A 93 -3.67 -2.33 -4.16
C HIS A 93 -2.68 -2.67 -3.05
N HIS A 94 -3.16 -2.62 -1.82
CA HIS A 94 -2.43 -3.06 -0.64
C HIS A 94 -3.25 -4.07 0.17
N HIS A 95 -2.58 -5.07 0.73
CA HIS A 95 -3.17 -5.98 1.71
C HIS A 95 -2.76 -5.52 3.10
N PHE A 96 -3.57 -4.65 3.71
CA PHE A 96 -3.38 -4.29 5.12
C PHE A 96 -3.67 -5.53 5.96
N GLN A 97 -2.62 -6.14 6.50
CA GLN A 97 -2.77 -7.19 7.51
C GLN A 97 -3.23 -6.51 8.81
N LEU A 98 -4.53 -6.58 9.06
CA LEU A 98 -5.11 -6.18 10.34
C LEU A 98 -5.06 -7.39 11.27
N GLY A 99 -3.98 -7.46 12.05
CA GLY A 99 -3.80 -8.45 13.11
C GLY A 99 -3.99 -7.84 14.51
N PRO A 100 -4.27 -8.66 15.52
CA PRO A 100 -4.17 -8.22 16.91
C PRO A 100 -2.73 -7.79 17.24
N PRO A 101 -2.51 -7.01 18.31
CA PRO A 101 -1.16 -6.68 18.76
C PRO A 101 -0.33 -7.95 18.98
N GLU A 102 0.85 -8.00 18.38
CA GLU A 102 1.77 -9.12 18.47
C GLU A 102 3.18 -8.68 18.87
N VAL A 103 3.95 -9.65 19.35
CA VAL A 103 5.40 -9.56 19.54
C VAL A 103 6.03 -10.39 18.43
N ASP A 104 6.49 -9.70 17.38
CA ASP A 104 7.24 -10.34 16.31
C ASP A 104 8.67 -10.67 16.79
N VAL A 105 9.09 -11.92 16.58
CA VAL A 105 10.37 -12.47 17.01
C VAL A 105 11.27 -12.65 15.81
N ASP A 106 12.29 -11.78 15.71
CA ASP A 106 13.38 -11.98 14.77
C ASP A 106 14.29 -13.14 15.24
N LEU A 107 14.23 -14.25 14.52
CA LEU A 107 15.06 -15.44 14.75
C LEU A 107 16.44 -15.35 14.07
N GLY A 108 16.74 -14.23 13.40
CA GLY A 108 18.02 -13.90 12.76
C GLY A 108 18.28 -14.64 11.44
N THR A 109 17.39 -15.55 11.04
CA THR A 109 17.45 -16.34 9.80
C THR A 109 16.08 -16.85 9.46
N VAL A 110 15.81 -17.07 8.16
CA VAL A 110 14.59 -17.72 7.68
C VAL A 110 14.56 -19.21 7.97
N GLU A 111 15.70 -19.87 8.22
CA GLU A 111 15.75 -21.31 8.56
C GLU A 111 16.40 -21.51 9.95
N PRO A 112 15.73 -21.10 11.04
CA PRO A 112 16.27 -21.25 12.37
C PRO A 112 16.24 -22.72 12.80
N THR A 113 17.27 -23.13 13.54
CA THR A 113 17.24 -24.41 14.25
C THR A 113 16.19 -24.41 15.36
N TRP A 114 15.75 -25.59 15.80
CA TRP A 114 14.83 -25.67 16.93
C TRP A 114 15.36 -24.94 18.18
N ALA A 115 16.66 -25.03 18.48
CA ALA A 115 17.28 -24.32 19.59
C ALA A 115 17.14 -22.79 19.48
N GLN A 116 17.24 -22.23 18.27
CA GLN A 116 17.03 -20.80 18.04
C GLN A 116 15.56 -20.41 18.23
N VAL A 117 14.62 -21.23 17.75
CA VAL A 117 13.19 -21.04 18.00
C VAL A 117 12.90 -21.06 19.50
N GLN A 118 13.42 -22.04 20.24
CA GLN A 118 13.25 -22.13 21.69
C GLN A 118 13.77 -20.88 22.42
N ALA A 119 14.97 -20.43 22.07
CA ALA A 119 15.57 -19.24 22.66
C ALA A 119 14.76 -17.98 22.36
N GLY A 120 14.34 -17.78 21.10
CA GLY A 120 13.55 -16.65 20.66
C GLY A 120 12.19 -16.57 21.38
N ILE A 121 11.44 -17.67 21.37
CA ILE A 121 10.13 -17.75 22.04
C ILE A 121 10.27 -17.56 23.56
N THR A 122 11.26 -18.18 24.21
CA THR A 122 11.48 -18.01 25.65
C THR A 122 11.77 -16.55 26.02
N ALA A 123 12.62 -15.88 25.23
CA ALA A 123 12.94 -14.46 25.43
C ALA A 123 11.73 -13.55 25.20
N ALA A 124 10.89 -13.88 24.21
CA ALA A 124 9.66 -13.14 23.91
C ALA A 124 8.62 -13.31 25.03
N VAL A 125 8.40 -14.52 25.52
CA VAL A 125 7.50 -14.81 26.66
C VAL A 125 7.91 -13.99 27.89
N ALA A 126 9.21 -13.92 28.21
CA ALA A 126 9.70 -13.15 29.35
C ALA A 126 9.43 -11.63 29.24
N LYS A 127 9.31 -11.11 28.02
CA LYS A 127 9.06 -9.69 27.72
C LYS A 127 7.60 -9.37 27.41
N ASN A 128 6.70 -10.35 27.50
CA ASN A 128 5.29 -10.25 27.10
C ASN A 128 4.34 -10.49 28.29
N PRO A 129 4.30 -9.57 29.29
CA PRO A 129 3.54 -9.77 30.53
C PRO A 129 2.01 -9.77 30.32
N HIS A 130 1.53 -9.23 29.20
CA HIS A 130 0.10 -9.19 28.87
C HIS A 130 -0.36 -10.41 28.07
N GLY A 131 0.56 -11.32 27.69
CA GLY A 131 0.22 -12.52 26.95
C GLY A 131 -0.27 -12.23 25.53
N SER A 132 0.21 -11.17 24.89
CA SER A 132 -0.04 -10.89 23.47
C SER A 132 0.42 -12.06 22.60
N LEU A 133 -0.06 -12.14 21.36
CA LEU A 133 0.43 -13.10 20.37
C LEU A 133 1.95 -12.95 20.20
N ILE A 134 2.66 -14.08 20.17
CA ILE A 134 4.06 -14.14 19.75
C ILE A 134 4.07 -14.75 18.35
N ALA A 135 4.60 -14.00 17.39
CA ALA A 135 4.72 -14.43 16.00
C ALA A 135 6.20 -14.57 15.62
N ALA A 136 6.52 -15.51 14.74
CA ALA A 136 7.83 -15.59 14.12
C ALA A 136 7.73 -16.20 12.72
N THR A 137 8.55 -15.70 11.80
CA THR A 137 8.69 -16.27 10.46
C THR A 137 9.73 -17.39 10.45
N ILE A 138 9.38 -18.54 9.88
CA ILE A 138 10.24 -19.71 9.72
C ILE A 138 10.27 -20.21 8.28
N GLY A 139 11.18 -21.13 7.99
CA GLY A 139 11.40 -21.70 6.67
C GLY A 139 10.95 -23.14 6.59
N PHE A 140 11.13 -23.76 5.42
CA PHE A 140 10.59 -25.09 5.16
C PHE A 140 11.31 -26.18 5.94
N LYS A 141 12.61 -26.02 6.21
CA LYS A 141 13.36 -27.02 6.98
C LYS A 141 12.94 -26.99 8.44
N THR A 142 12.84 -25.79 9.02
CA THR A 142 12.32 -25.59 10.38
C THR A 142 10.90 -26.12 10.50
N PHE A 143 10.02 -25.75 9.56
CA PHE A 143 8.63 -26.17 9.57
C PHE A 143 8.45 -27.69 9.40
N ALA A 144 9.35 -28.35 8.65
CA ALA A 144 9.32 -29.80 8.46
C ALA A 144 9.94 -30.61 9.62
N ASP A 145 10.57 -29.95 10.60
CA ASP A 145 11.14 -30.63 11.77
C ASP A 145 10.01 -31.13 12.69
N PRO A 146 9.84 -32.45 12.87
CA PRO A 146 8.76 -33.01 13.69
C PRO A 146 8.90 -32.68 15.18
N SER A 147 10.06 -32.18 15.61
CA SER A 147 10.29 -31.72 16.99
C SER A 147 9.61 -30.38 17.28
N ILE A 148 9.21 -29.65 16.23
CA ILE A 148 8.57 -28.34 16.31
C ILE A 148 7.08 -28.55 16.07
N ASP A 149 6.36 -28.91 17.12
CA ASP A 149 4.92 -29.14 17.09
C ASP A 149 4.19 -28.35 18.18
N ARG A 150 2.84 -28.43 18.19
CA ARG A 150 2.01 -27.80 19.23
C ARG A 150 2.47 -28.15 20.65
N ALA A 151 2.83 -29.41 20.90
CA ALA A 151 3.19 -29.86 22.25
C ALA A 151 4.55 -29.31 22.70
N ALA A 152 5.50 -29.17 21.77
CA ALA A 152 6.78 -28.53 22.01
C ALA A 152 6.60 -27.04 22.32
N LEU A 153 5.76 -26.34 21.56
CA LEU A 153 5.45 -24.93 21.81
C LEU A 153 4.65 -24.72 23.11
N ASP A 154 3.74 -25.64 23.46
CA ASP A 154 3.01 -25.61 24.74
C ASP A 154 3.93 -25.67 25.96
N LYS A 155 5.08 -26.36 25.86
CA LYS A 155 6.08 -26.40 26.93
C LYS A 155 6.79 -25.06 27.12
N LEU A 156 7.02 -24.32 26.03
CA LEU A 156 7.69 -23.01 26.07
C LEU A 156 6.75 -21.89 26.51
N ALA A 157 5.49 -21.97 26.07
CA ALA A 157 4.51 -20.90 26.19
C ALA A 157 3.11 -21.46 26.51
N PRO A 158 2.88 -22.06 27.69
CA PRO A 158 1.62 -22.76 28.00
C PRO A 158 0.38 -21.86 27.98
N ASN A 159 0.56 -20.59 28.32
CA ASN A 159 -0.51 -19.59 28.44
C ASN A 159 -0.39 -18.43 27.43
N THR A 160 0.69 -18.39 26.65
CA THR A 160 0.94 -17.30 25.68
C THR A 160 0.73 -17.84 24.27
N PRO A 161 -0.13 -17.22 23.44
CA PRO A 161 -0.35 -17.69 22.08
C PRO A 161 0.94 -17.53 21.26
N VAL A 162 1.35 -18.62 20.60
CA VAL A 162 2.52 -18.66 19.72
C VAL A 162 2.10 -19.15 18.34
N GLU A 163 2.53 -18.43 17.31
CA GLU A 163 2.45 -18.85 15.93
C GLU A 163 3.83 -18.80 15.26
N LEU A 164 4.15 -19.85 14.52
CA LEU A 164 5.31 -19.89 13.64
C LEU A 164 4.81 -20.02 12.21
N GLU A 165 4.88 -18.94 11.43
CA GLU A 165 4.40 -18.92 10.05
C GLU A 165 5.56 -19.13 9.08
N THR A 166 5.32 -19.91 8.02
CA THR A 166 6.29 -20.05 6.94
C THR A 166 6.42 -18.76 6.16
N PHE A 167 7.62 -18.37 5.71
CA PHE A 167 7.83 -17.14 4.92
C PHE A 167 7.02 -17.04 3.62
N THR A 168 6.39 -18.13 3.19
CA THR A 168 5.50 -18.16 2.02
C THR A 168 4.04 -17.85 2.33
N GLY A 169 3.64 -17.86 3.60
CA GLY A 169 2.25 -17.68 4.02
C GLY A 169 1.33 -18.86 3.69
N HIS A 170 1.87 -20.07 3.44
CA HIS A 170 1.07 -21.26 3.09
C HIS A 170 0.92 -22.27 4.23
N ALA A 171 1.66 -22.09 5.32
CA ALA A 171 1.58 -22.96 6.48
C ALA A 171 2.05 -22.25 7.75
N MET A 172 1.51 -22.70 8.88
CA MET A 172 1.92 -22.24 10.22
C MET A 172 1.83 -23.37 11.25
N ILE A 173 2.50 -23.19 12.39
CA ILE A 173 2.43 -24.07 13.56
C ILE A 173 1.94 -23.25 14.75
N LEU A 174 0.84 -23.70 15.36
CA LEU A 174 0.17 -23.05 16.47
C LEU A 174 0.27 -23.87 17.76
N ASN A 175 0.50 -23.21 18.90
CA ASN A 175 0.35 -23.85 20.20
C ASN A 175 -1.12 -23.89 20.66
N SER A 176 -1.40 -24.55 21.78
CA SER A 176 -2.76 -24.63 22.35
C SER A 176 -3.32 -23.26 22.71
N ALA A 177 -2.47 -22.33 23.18
CA ALA A 177 -2.90 -20.98 23.49
C ALA A 177 -3.31 -20.19 22.23
N ALA A 178 -2.59 -20.35 21.12
CA ALA A 178 -2.92 -19.75 19.83
C ALA A 178 -4.19 -20.35 19.23
N LEU A 179 -4.40 -21.66 19.31
CA LEU A 179 -5.67 -22.28 18.89
C LEU A 179 -6.87 -21.70 19.65
N ARG A 180 -6.75 -21.52 20.98
CA ARG A 180 -7.79 -20.86 21.79
C ARG A 180 -7.95 -19.38 21.42
N PHE A 181 -6.83 -18.69 21.19
CA PHE A 181 -6.83 -17.30 20.76
C PHE A 181 -7.58 -17.12 19.44
N TYR A 182 -7.34 -17.98 18.45
CA TYR A 182 -8.05 -17.97 17.17
C TYR A 182 -9.40 -18.67 17.18
N ARG A 183 -9.89 -19.13 18.35
CA ARG A 183 -11.18 -19.83 18.50
C ARG A 183 -11.30 -21.07 17.60
N VAL A 184 -10.19 -21.76 17.36
CA VAL A 184 -10.14 -23.00 16.59
C VAL A 184 -10.56 -24.16 17.49
N ALA A 185 -11.72 -24.75 17.21
CA ALA A 185 -12.21 -25.92 17.93
C ALA A 185 -11.41 -27.18 17.56
N GLU A 186 -11.19 -28.09 18.51
CA GLU A 186 -10.49 -29.37 18.25
C GLU A 186 -11.17 -30.20 17.15
N ASN A 187 -12.49 -30.10 17.00
CA ASN A 187 -13.26 -30.79 15.96
C ASN A 187 -13.45 -29.97 14.68
N VAL A 188 -12.67 -28.90 14.47
CA VAL A 188 -12.75 -28.07 13.25
C VAL A 188 -12.61 -28.93 12.00
N ALA A 189 -13.50 -28.70 11.03
CA ALA A 189 -13.44 -29.35 9.73
C ALA A 189 -12.39 -28.68 8.83
N ASN A 190 -11.78 -29.46 7.95
CA ASN A 190 -10.90 -28.91 6.92
C ASN A 190 -11.72 -28.14 5.89
N PRO A 191 -11.40 -26.87 5.59
CA PRO A 191 -12.03 -26.17 4.49
C PRO A 191 -11.58 -26.73 3.14
N PHE A 192 -12.31 -26.42 2.07
CA PHE A 192 -11.85 -26.75 0.73
C PHE A 192 -10.47 -26.12 0.48
N GLY A 193 -9.51 -26.91 0.00
CA GLY A 193 -8.15 -26.44 -0.28
C GLY A 193 -7.31 -26.11 0.97
N GLY A 194 -7.74 -26.48 2.18
CA GLY A 194 -6.99 -26.22 3.42
C GLY A 194 -7.01 -27.40 4.39
N ARG A 195 -6.04 -27.43 5.32
CA ARG A 195 -5.97 -28.51 6.33
C ARG A 195 -5.57 -27.98 7.70
N PHE A 196 -6.32 -28.42 8.71
CA PHE A 196 -5.88 -28.48 10.10
C PHE A 196 -5.35 -29.89 10.36
N GLU A 197 -4.03 -30.03 10.51
CA GLU A 197 -3.41 -31.34 10.66
C GLU A 197 -3.63 -31.92 12.06
N ARG A 198 -3.61 -33.25 12.12
CA ARG A 198 -3.97 -34.01 13.30
C ARG A 198 -2.90 -35.06 13.60
N ASP A 199 -2.68 -35.32 14.89
CA ASP A 199 -1.85 -36.42 15.35
C ASP A 199 -2.52 -37.78 15.10
N SER A 200 -1.82 -38.87 15.39
CA SER A 200 -2.33 -40.25 15.24
C SER A 200 -3.55 -40.56 16.12
N LYS A 201 -3.87 -39.70 17.10
CA LYS A 201 -5.04 -39.79 17.98
C LYS A 201 -6.19 -38.89 17.51
N GLY A 202 -6.04 -38.23 16.36
CA GLY A 202 -7.04 -37.35 15.77
C GLY A 202 -7.11 -35.95 16.39
N ARG A 203 -6.19 -35.58 17.30
CA ARG A 203 -6.16 -34.24 17.92
C ARG A 203 -5.40 -33.27 17.05
N LEU A 204 -5.73 -31.98 17.09
CA LEU A 204 -4.98 -30.97 16.33
C LEU A 204 -3.52 -30.95 16.78
N ASN A 205 -2.58 -31.12 15.84
CA ASN A 205 -1.15 -31.07 16.13
C ASN A 205 -0.56 -29.64 16.04
N GLY A 206 -1.41 -28.65 15.76
CA GLY A 206 -1.03 -27.23 15.61
C GLY A 206 -0.71 -26.80 14.20
N THR A 207 -0.45 -27.72 13.27
CA THR A 207 -0.11 -27.38 11.90
C THR A 207 -1.35 -27.00 11.11
N VAL A 208 -1.32 -25.83 10.48
CA VAL A 208 -2.38 -25.29 9.61
C VAL A 208 -1.79 -25.05 8.23
N ARG A 209 -2.52 -25.41 7.17
CA ARG A 209 -2.05 -25.29 5.78
C ARG A 209 -3.08 -24.70 4.83
N GLU A 210 -2.57 -23.97 3.84
CA GLU A 210 -3.30 -23.43 2.70
C GLU A 210 -4.56 -22.67 3.15
N TYR A 211 -5.73 -22.96 2.60
CA TYR A 211 -6.94 -22.18 2.89
C TYR A 211 -7.46 -22.31 4.33
N ALA A 212 -6.87 -23.18 5.16
CA ALA A 212 -7.15 -23.17 6.60
C ALA A 212 -6.56 -21.95 7.30
N LEU A 213 -5.53 -21.30 6.73
CA LEU A 213 -4.97 -20.05 7.25
C LEU A 213 -5.98 -18.91 7.15
N LEU A 214 -6.85 -18.90 6.12
CA LEU A 214 -7.90 -17.88 5.99
C LEU A 214 -8.87 -17.89 7.17
N ASN A 215 -9.07 -19.03 7.83
CA ASN A 215 -9.86 -19.11 9.06
C ASN A 215 -9.13 -18.43 10.24
N ILE A 216 -7.80 -18.55 10.29
CA ILE A 216 -6.96 -17.91 11.29
C ILE A 216 -6.95 -16.40 11.07
N GLU A 217 -6.70 -15.95 9.84
CA GLU A 217 -6.74 -14.54 9.45
C GLU A 217 -8.10 -13.91 9.77
N ARG A 218 -9.19 -14.62 9.47
CA ARG A 218 -10.53 -14.12 9.80
C ARG A 218 -10.72 -13.97 11.32
N ALA A 219 -10.28 -14.94 12.10
CA ALA A 219 -10.35 -14.87 13.56
C ALA A 219 -9.44 -13.76 14.14
N ALA A 220 -8.29 -13.49 13.52
CA ALA A 220 -7.41 -12.40 13.86
C ALA A 220 -8.07 -11.04 13.58
N ALA A 221 -8.67 -10.87 12.41
CA ALA A 221 -9.36 -9.64 12.01
C ALA A 221 -10.54 -9.30 12.93
N ASP A 222 -11.30 -10.29 13.38
CA ASP A 222 -12.42 -10.11 14.34
C ASP A 222 -11.94 -9.59 15.72
N ARG A 223 -10.63 -9.62 16.01
CA ARG A 223 -10.03 -9.11 17.25
C ARG A 223 -9.49 -7.68 17.13
N VAL A 224 -9.42 -7.12 15.92
CA VAL A 224 -8.95 -5.74 15.72
C VAL A 224 -10.10 -4.78 16.00
N PRO A 225 -9.94 -3.82 16.94
CA PRO A 225 -10.96 -2.80 17.15
C PRO A 225 -11.22 -2.05 15.84
N GLN A 226 -12.49 -1.92 15.45
CA GLN A 226 -12.86 -1.02 14.36
C GLN A 226 -12.51 0.39 14.83
N THR A 227 -11.44 0.98 14.29
CA THR A 227 -11.24 2.42 14.44
C THR A 227 -12.46 3.08 13.79
N PRO A 228 -13.28 3.88 14.51
CA PRO A 228 -14.25 4.74 13.83
C PRO A 228 -13.48 5.53 12.77
N PRO A 229 -14.06 5.87 11.61
CA PRO A 229 -13.40 6.77 10.67
C PRO A 229 -13.14 8.08 11.42
N SER A 230 -11.93 8.25 11.94
CA SER A 230 -11.50 9.50 12.49
C SER A 230 -11.38 10.41 11.28
N HIS A 231 -12.26 11.40 11.21
CA HIS A 231 -11.95 12.62 10.49
C HIS A 231 -10.68 13.15 11.13
N SER A 232 -9.53 12.76 10.59
CA SER A 232 -8.24 13.28 10.98
C SER A 232 -8.22 14.73 10.54
N SER A 233 -8.68 15.60 11.44
CA SER A 233 -8.14 16.94 11.56
C SER A 233 -6.62 16.80 11.49
N VAL A 234 -6.03 17.27 10.38
CA VAL A 234 -4.59 17.39 10.25
C VAL A 234 -4.14 18.31 11.37
N SER A 235 -3.72 17.72 12.49
CA SER A 235 -3.10 18.44 13.58
C SER A 235 -1.82 19.01 13.03
N SER A 236 -1.79 20.33 12.89
CA SER A 236 -0.62 21.15 12.59
C SER A 236 0.33 21.13 13.79
N SER A 237 0.86 19.95 14.11
CA SER A 237 1.88 19.79 15.14
C SER A 237 3.18 19.34 14.50
N THR A 238 4.10 20.30 14.44
CA THR A 238 5.55 20.14 14.43
C THR A 238 6.19 19.85 13.07
N THR A 239 6.59 20.93 12.41
CA THR A 239 7.81 20.98 11.60
C THR A 239 8.98 20.47 12.45
N ARG A 240 9.24 19.16 12.45
CA ARG A 240 10.49 18.63 12.99
C ARG A 240 11.60 19.16 12.09
N ARG A 241 12.36 20.13 12.59
CA ARG A 241 13.60 20.59 11.97
C ARG A 241 14.53 19.37 11.91
N SER A 242 14.62 18.73 10.76
CA SER A 242 15.71 17.79 10.47
C SER A 242 16.99 18.62 10.42
N THR A 243 17.73 18.66 11.53
CA THR A 243 19.13 19.09 11.56
C THR A 243 20.03 17.87 11.33
N ALA A 244 19.68 17.01 10.37
CA ALA A 244 20.62 16.02 9.88
C ALA A 244 21.60 16.74 8.95
N SER A 245 22.78 17.05 9.47
CA SER A 245 23.96 17.31 8.64
C SER A 245 24.12 16.13 7.66
N PRO A 246 24.47 16.38 6.39
CA PRO A 246 24.68 15.28 5.45
C PRO A 246 25.80 14.38 5.98
N PRO A 247 25.58 13.06 6.12
CA PRO A 247 26.68 12.17 6.43
C PRO A 247 27.72 12.27 5.31
N SER A 248 28.98 12.35 5.72
CA SER A 248 30.12 12.27 4.81
C SER A 248 29.95 11.04 3.90
N ARG A 249 30.33 11.21 2.63
CA ARG A 249 30.28 10.15 1.62
C ARG A 249 31.21 9.00 2.05
N SER A 250 30.66 8.02 2.75
CA SER A 250 31.27 6.70 2.90
C SER A 250 30.22 5.66 2.53
N CYS A 251 30.49 4.99 1.40
CA CYS A 251 29.69 3.87 0.91
C CYS A 251 29.94 2.68 1.84
N PRO A 252 28.92 2.05 2.46
CA PRO A 252 29.15 0.85 3.26
C PRO A 252 29.50 -0.33 2.34
N THR A 253 30.77 -0.70 2.34
CA THR A 253 31.32 -1.91 1.72
C THR A 253 30.86 -3.13 2.50
N ARG A 254 29.63 -3.61 2.25
CA ARG A 254 29.22 -4.95 2.70
C ARG A 254 28.16 -5.60 1.80
N TRP A 255 28.33 -5.53 0.49
CA TRP A 255 27.55 -6.36 -0.45
C TRP A 255 28.33 -6.71 -1.72
N HIS A 256 29.57 -7.23 -1.61
CA HIS A 256 30.21 -7.92 -2.75
C HIS A 256 31.16 -9.01 -2.25
N ARG A 257 30.67 -10.24 -2.17
CA ARG A 257 31.49 -11.44 -2.44
C ARG A 257 30.93 -12.08 -3.69
N HIS A 258 31.37 -11.60 -4.85
CA HIS A 258 31.61 -12.32 -6.10
C HIS A 258 32.38 -11.33 -7.02
N ALA A 259 33.26 -11.86 -7.87
CA ALA A 259 34.50 -11.26 -8.40
C ALA A 259 34.40 -9.87 -9.12
N PRO A 260 35.52 -9.09 -9.16
CA PRO A 260 35.52 -7.67 -9.50
C PRO A 260 35.55 -7.39 -11.01
N TRP A 261 34.75 -6.42 -11.44
CA TRP A 261 35.02 -5.64 -12.66
C TRP A 261 35.67 -4.32 -12.22
N PRO A 262 36.76 -3.85 -12.86
CA PRO A 262 37.43 -2.63 -12.44
C PRO A 262 36.62 -1.40 -12.85
N CYS A 263 36.10 -0.67 -11.86
CA CYS A 263 35.63 0.70 -12.03
C CYS A 263 36.84 1.63 -12.21
N SER A 264 37.18 1.98 -13.45
CA SER A 264 38.05 3.13 -13.74
C SER A 264 37.23 4.38 -14.00
N ALA A 265 37.37 5.33 -13.07
CA ALA A 265 37.34 6.79 -13.17
C ALA A 265 36.45 7.53 -14.19
N ALA A 266 35.72 8.52 -13.65
CA ALA A 266 35.20 9.74 -14.30
C ALA A 266 34.02 9.61 -15.30
N CYS A 267 32.84 10.06 -14.88
CA CYS A 267 31.75 10.44 -15.80
C CYS A 267 31.95 11.90 -16.27
N PRO A 268 32.05 12.19 -17.58
CA PRO A 268 31.93 13.56 -18.10
C PRO A 268 30.45 13.96 -18.30
N PRO A 269 30.13 15.27 -18.39
CA PRO A 269 28.76 15.80 -18.47
C PRO A 269 28.07 15.47 -19.81
N PRO A 270 26.73 15.64 -19.94
CA PRO A 270 25.99 15.06 -21.05
C PRO A 270 26.30 15.75 -22.38
N CYS A 271 26.80 14.99 -23.35
CA CYS A 271 26.91 15.42 -24.74
C CYS A 271 25.51 15.53 -25.35
N ALA A 272 25.19 16.73 -25.83
CA ALA A 272 24.22 16.95 -26.88
C ALA A 272 24.77 16.40 -28.22
N SER A 273 23.85 15.98 -29.10
CA SER A 273 24.01 15.62 -30.52
C SER A 273 24.45 14.18 -30.89
N ALA A 274 23.55 13.56 -31.67
CA ALA A 274 23.65 12.57 -32.74
C ALA A 274 24.85 11.57 -32.84
N SER A 275 24.46 10.30 -33.02
CA SER A 275 25.18 9.18 -33.70
C SER A 275 26.03 8.26 -32.82
N CYS A 276 25.46 7.11 -32.43
CA CYS A 276 26.23 5.93 -32.01
C CYS A 276 26.42 4.99 -33.21
N ALA A 277 27.67 4.83 -33.65
CA ALA A 277 28.06 3.80 -34.63
C ALA A 277 28.33 2.46 -33.92
N CYS A 278 27.90 1.34 -34.52
CA CYS A 278 28.23 -0.01 -34.08
C CYS A 278 29.66 -0.41 -34.52
N PRO A 279 30.39 -1.25 -33.76
CA PRO A 279 31.72 -1.70 -34.14
C PRO A 279 31.72 -2.68 -35.33
N ALA A 280 32.82 -2.70 -36.07
CA ALA A 280 33.04 -3.50 -37.29
C ALA A 280 33.02 -5.04 -37.05
N PRO A 281 32.71 -5.86 -38.07
CA PRO A 281 32.61 -7.31 -37.93
C PRO A 281 33.99 -8.01 -37.83
N LEU A 282 34.02 -9.14 -37.12
CA LEU A 282 35.19 -10.00 -36.90
C LEU A 282 35.72 -10.64 -38.19
N PRO A 283 37.03 -10.95 -38.28
CA PRO A 283 37.63 -11.62 -39.43
C PRO A 283 37.21 -13.10 -39.56
N PRO A 284 37.23 -13.68 -40.78
CA PRO A 284 36.80 -15.06 -41.02
C PRO A 284 37.77 -16.07 -40.37
N GLY A 285 37.23 -16.96 -39.52
CA GLY A 285 37.97 -18.10 -38.95
C GLY A 285 37.88 -18.28 -37.42
N ALA A 286 37.25 -17.37 -36.68
CA ALA A 286 37.07 -17.51 -35.24
C ALA A 286 35.85 -18.38 -34.90
N THR A 287 36.06 -19.50 -34.19
CA THR A 287 35.01 -20.34 -33.61
C THR A 287 34.77 -19.97 -32.14
N LEU A 288 33.51 -19.72 -31.78
CA LEU A 288 33.08 -19.51 -30.39
C LEU A 288 32.76 -20.85 -29.70
N PRO A 289 33.07 -21.02 -28.40
CA PRO A 289 32.62 -22.19 -27.64
C PRO A 289 31.09 -22.21 -27.51
N LYS A 290 30.54 -23.42 -27.55
CA LYS A 290 29.11 -23.77 -27.67
C LYS A 290 28.34 -23.46 -26.37
N ALA A 291 28.24 -22.18 -25.99
CA ALA A 291 27.45 -21.75 -24.84
C ALA A 291 26.94 -20.29 -24.95
N MET A 292 26.82 -19.72 -26.15
CA MET A 292 26.06 -18.48 -26.38
C MET A 292 25.60 -18.45 -27.84
N ALA A 293 24.44 -19.05 -28.12
CA ALA A 293 23.77 -18.94 -29.40
C ALA A 293 22.29 -18.57 -29.15
N SER A 294 22.02 -17.29 -29.05
CA SER A 294 20.70 -16.72 -29.35
C SER A 294 20.92 -15.52 -30.25
N PRO A 295 20.42 -15.53 -31.49
CA PRO A 295 20.56 -14.38 -32.37
C PRO A 295 19.64 -13.25 -31.91
N CYS A 296 20.22 -12.12 -31.53
CA CYS A 296 19.51 -10.84 -31.46
C CYS A 296 19.00 -10.48 -32.86
N THR A 297 17.71 -10.69 -33.10
CA THR A 297 17.01 -10.14 -34.26
C THR A 297 16.56 -8.71 -33.93
N PRO A 298 16.81 -7.71 -34.80
CA PRO A 298 16.31 -6.36 -34.57
C PRO A 298 14.80 -6.34 -34.83
N ARG A 299 13.99 -6.35 -33.78
CA ARG A 299 12.58 -5.97 -33.90
C ARG A 299 12.52 -4.48 -34.21
N ARG A 300 12.09 -4.15 -35.44
CA ARG A 300 11.61 -2.80 -35.80
C ARG A 300 10.52 -2.38 -34.82
N CYS A 301 10.75 -1.30 -34.08
CA CYS A 301 9.68 -0.54 -33.45
C CYS A 301 8.89 0.17 -34.56
N LEU A 302 7.86 -0.48 -35.08
CA LEU A 302 6.77 0.18 -35.81
C LEU A 302 5.73 0.59 -34.77
N LEU A 303 5.78 1.85 -34.33
CA LEU A 303 4.65 2.52 -33.71
C LEU A 303 4.01 3.39 -34.79
N SER A 304 2.96 2.86 -35.43
CA SER A 304 1.94 3.71 -36.07
C SER A 304 0.80 3.96 -35.07
N PRO A 305 0.20 5.16 -35.07
CA PRO A 305 -0.84 5.54 -34.13
C PRO A 305 -2.16 4.82 -34.45
N ALA A 306 -2.83 4.29 -33.43
CA ALA A 306 -4.19 3.78 -33.55
C ALA A 306 -5.17 4.96 -33.74
N PRO A 307 -6.17 4.84 -34.63
CA PRO A 307 -7.11 5.92 -34.91
C PRO A 307 -8.14 6.09 -33.80
N SER A 308 -8.49 7.35 -33.60
CA SER A 308 -9.55 7.88 -32.75
C SER A 308 -10.95 7.45 -33.20
N GLY A 309 -11.78 7.14 -32.20
CA GLY A 309 -13.24 7.33 -32.24
C GLY A 309 -14.09 6.16 -32.74
N LEU A 310 -14.93 5.62 -31.84
CA LEU A 310 -16.35 5.26 -32.06
C LEU A 310 -17.00 4.92 -30.70
N PRO A 311 -18.31 5.22 -30.50
CA PRO A 311 -18.93 5.31 -29.18
C PRO A 311 -19.44 3.98 -28.65
N MET A 312 -19.36 3.79 -27.31
CA MET A 312 -20.01 2.68 -26.61
C MET A 312 -21.52 2.89 -26.55
N ALA A 313 -22.27 2.04 -27.25
CA ALA A 313 -23.69 1.81 -27.00
C ALA A 313 -23.84 0.75 -25.90
N LEU A 314 -24.54 1.09 -24.82
CA LEU A 314 -24.98 0.17 -23.77
C LEU A 314 -26.10 -0.73 -24.34
N ALA A 315 -25.83 -2.01 -24.49
CA ALA A 315 -26.84 -3.03 -24.73
C ALA A 315 -27.00 -3.89 -23.46
N SER A 316 -28.06 -3.61 -22.71
CA SER A 316 -28.53 -4.42 -21.59
C SER A 316 -28.98 -5.79 -22.10
N LYS A 317 -28.27 -6.85 -21.71
CA LYS A 317 -28.70 -8.23 -21.98
C LYS A 317 -29.25 -8.83 -20.69
N GLU A 318 -30.56 -8.73 -20.53
CA GLU A 318 -31.31 -9.47 -19.51
C GLU A 318 -31.04 -10.97 -19.65
N ARG A 319 -30.53 -11.60 -18.59
CA ARG A 319 -30.54 -13.06 -18.47
C ARG A 319 -31.82 -13.45 -17.76
N SER A 320 -32.71 -14.08 -18.52
CA SER A 320 -33.86 -14.85 -18.05
C SER A 320 -33.46 -15.90 -17.00
N ARG A 321 -34.13 -15.87 -15.84
CA ARG A 321 -34.09 -16.93 -14.81
C ARG A 321 -34.88 -18.16 -15.31
N PRO A 322 -34.42 -19.40 -15.05
CA PRO A 322 -35.25 -20.59 -15.29
C PRO A 322 -36.30 -20.77 -14.19
N GLU A 323 -37.53 -21.03 -14.60
CA GLU A 323 -38.68 -21.36 -13.76
C GLU A 323 -38.51 -22.68 -13.01
N ALA A 324 -39.01 -22.73 -11.78
CA ALA A 324 -39.12 -23.94 -10.96
C ALA A 324 -40.42 -24.72 -11.28
N PRO A 325 -40.40 -26.05 -11.38
CA PRO A 325 -41.61 -26.81 -11.68
C PRO A 325 -42.50 -27.04 -10.44
N GLY A 326 -43.70 -26.48 -10.50
CA GLY A 326 -44.97 -27.22 -10.32
C GLY A 326 -45.20 -28.04 -9.05
N ARG A 327 -45.89 -27.44 -8.08
CA ARG A 327 -46.66 -28.09 -7.00
C ARG A 327 -47.62 -29.15 -7.56
N SER A 328 -47.51 -30.41 -7.12
CA SER A 328 -48.60 -31.40 -7.24
C SER A 328 -49.43 -31.43 -5.95
N ARG A 329 -50.75 -31.28 -6.13
CA ARG A 329 -51.79 -31.41 -5.09
C ARG A 329 -51.83 -32.86 -4.60
N ARG A 330 -51.64 -33.08 -3.29
CA ARG A 330 -52.15 -34.27 -2.60
C ARG A 330 -53.46 -33.93 -1.90
N THR A 331 -54.51 -34.59 -2.36
CA THR A 331 -55.87 -34.56 -1.81
C THR A 331 -55.93 -35.36 -0.50
N ARG A 332 -56.60 -34.77 0.51
CA ARG A 332 -57.10 -35.49 1.69
C ARG A 332 -58.16 -36.50 1.26
N ARG A 333 -58.09 -37.73 1.76
CA ARG A 333 -59.24 -38.60 1.98
C ARG A 333 -59.14 -39.23 3.37
N SER A 334 -60.23 -39.09 4.10
CA SER A 334 -60.56 -39.67 5.40
C SER A 334 -60.90 -41.16 5.28
N THR A 335 -60.49 -41.93 6.31
CA THR A 335 -61.11 -43.09 7.03
C THR A 335 -62.31 -43.83 6.39
N PRO A 336 -62.51 -45.16 6.63
CA PRO A 336 -62.74 -45.71 7.99
C PRO A 336 -62.38 -47.18 8.32
N SER A 337 -62.58 -47.50 9.62
CA SER A 337 -62.56 -48.78 10.37
C SER A 337 -61.23 -49.14 11.03
#